data_AF-A0A9D5VHM1-F1
#
_entry.id   AF-A0A9D5VHM1-F1
#
_cell.length_a   1.000
_cell.length_b   1.000
_cell.length_c   1.000
_cell.angle_alpha   90.00
_cell.angle_beta   90.00
_cell.angle_gamma   90.00
#
_symmetry.space_group_name_H-M   'P 1'
#
loop_
_entity.id
_entity.type
_entity.pdbx_description
1 polymer ?
#
loop_
_entity_poly.entity_id
_entity_poly.type
_entity_poly.pdbx_seq_one_letter_code
_entity_poly.pdbx_strand_id
1 'polypeptide(L)' 'RSGEDALQWLADNQPSLIISDITMPGMDGFTLCRQIKEDPQRVTIPVLLLTNLAEPSHLIKGLEARADGYVTKPF' A
#
# COMPACT_ATOMS: atom_id res chain seq x y z
N ARG A 1 -13.18 -1.05 -0.66
CA ARG A 1 -12.77 -1.26 0.75
C ARG A 1 -11.72 -0.20 1.04
N SER A 2 -11.80 0.48 2.18
CA SER A 2 -10.84 1.52 2.54
C SER A 2 -9.53 0.92 3.08
N GLY A 3 -8.53 1.76 3.37
CA GLY A 3 -7.31 1.29 4.03
C GLY A 3 -7.56 0.72 5.42
N GLU A 4 -8.50 1.29 6.17
CA GLU A 4 -8.93 0.82 7.49
C GLU A 4 -9.58 -0.57 7.40
N ASP A 5 -10.48 -0.77 6.44
CA ASP A 5 -11.08 -2.09 6.18
C ASP A 5 -10.01 -3.14 5.85
N ALA A 6 -8.97 -2.75 5.10
CA ALA A 6 -7.89 -3.64 4.72
C ALA A 6 -7.08 -4.09 5.94
N LEU A 7 -6.72 -3.17 6.85
CA LEU A 7 -6.01 -3.51 8.09
C LEU A 7 -6.84 -4.42 9.00
N GLN A 8 -8.14 -4.16 9.11
CA GLN A 8 -9.03 -5.01 9.87
C GLN A 8 -9.14 -6.41 9.26
N TRP A 9 -9.22 -6.50 7.93
CA TRP A 9 -9.24 -7.78 7.24
C TRP A 9 -7.92 -8.56 7.40
N LEU A 10 -6.78 -7.86 7.40
CA LEU A 10 -5.45 -8.44 7.63
C LEU A 10 -5.24 -8.92 9.08
N ALA A 11 -6.15 -8.64 10.02
CA ALA A 11 -6.11 -9.21 11.38
C ALA A 11 -6.24 -10.74 11.35
N ASP A 12 -7.17 -11.23 10.52
CA ASP A 12 -7.53 -12.66 10.48
C ASP A 12 -7.03 -13.35 9.20
N ASN A 13 -6.41 -12.62 8.28
CA ASN A 13 -6.01 -13.12 6.98
C ASN A 13 -4.55 -12.75 6.65
N GLN A 14 -3.82 -13.70 6.05
CA GLN A 14 -2.46 -13.49 5.56
C GLN A 14 -2.42 -13.73 4.04
N PRO A 15 -2.67 -12.68 3.23
CA PRO A 15 -2.56 -12.79 1.79
C PRO A 15 -1.10 -12.93 1.35
N SER A 16 -0.88 -13.50 0.17
CA SER A 16 0.44 -13.59 -0.45
C SER A 16 0.87 -12.30 -1.17
N LEU A 17 -0.07 -11.37 -1.42
CA LEU A 17 0.16 -10.10 -2.09
C LEU A 17 -0.95 -9.11 -1.73
N ILE A 18 -0.57 -7.85 -1.54
CA ILE A 18 -1.51 -6.74 -1.35
C ILE A 18 -1.35 -5.79 -2.53
N ILE A 19 -2.48 -5.46 -3.16
CA ILE A 19 -2.56 -4.47 -4.23
C ILE A 19 -3.48 -3.36 -3.75
N SER A 20 -2.99 -2.13 -3.68
CA SER A 20 -3.76 -0.97 -3.21
C SER A 20 -3.64 0.20 -4.16
N ASP A 21 -4.72 0.96 -4.30
CA ASP A 21 -4.60 2.31 -4.85
C ASP A 21 -3.92 3.22 -3.81
N ILE A 22 -3.25 4.27 -4.28
CA ILE A 22 -2.72 5.34 -3.43
C ILE A 22 -3.82 6.32 -3.06
N THR A 23 -4.63 6.71 -4.04
CA THR A 23 -5.67 7.72 -3.85
C THR A 23 -6.91 7.04 -3.31
N MET A 24 -7.04 7.02 -1.99
CA MET A 24 -8.19 6.49 -1.27
C MET A 24 -8.73 7.51 -0.27
N PRO A 25 -10.05 7.58 -0.03
CA PRO A 25 -10.61 8.43 1.00
C PRO A 25 -10.27 7.88 2.40
N GLY A 26 -9.94 8.78 3.33
CA GLY A 26 -9.50 8.41 4.67
C GLY A 26 -8.01 8.08 4.68
N MET A 27 -7.67 6.82 4.94
CA MET A 27 -6.30 6.33 4.85
C MET A 27 -5.85 6.13 3.40
N ASP A 28 -4.78 6.83 3.00
CA ASP A 28 -4.16 6.66 1.69
C ASP A 28 -3.33 5.36 1.59
N GLY A 29 -3.00 4.96 0.36
CA GLY A 29 -2.24 3.72 0.13
C GLY A 29 -0.81 3.76 0.68
N PHE A 30 -0.21 4.95 0.82
CA PHE A 30 1.10 5.09 1.45
C PHE A 30 1.04 4.76 2.94
N THR A 31 0.07 5.33 3.65
CA THR A 31 -0.17 5.12 5.08
C THR A 31 -0.51 3.66 5.33
N LEU A 32 -1.38 3.07 4.50
CA LEU A 32 -1.69 1.64 4.57
C LEU A 32 -0.43 0.79 4.41
N CYS A 33 0.35 1.02 3.34
CA CYS A 33 1.59 0.29 3.09
C CYS A 33 2.56 0.39 4.27
N ARG A 34 2.75 1.59 4.79
CA ARG A 34 3.62 1.83 5.94
C ARG A 34 3.19 1.03 7.17
N GLN A 35 1.90 1.06 7.52
CA GLN A 35 1.39 0.31 8.67
C GLN A 35 1.56 -1.21 8.50
N ILE A 36 1.34 -1.73 7.29
CA ILE A 36 1.59 -3.15 6.98
C ILE A 36 3.08 -3.49 7.17
N LYS A 37 3.98 -2.61 6.72
CA LYS A 37 5.44 -2.84 6.79
C LYS A 37 6.04 -2.58 8.17
N GLU A 38 5.35 -1.86 9.05
CA GLU A 38 5.72 -1.67 10.46
C GLU A 38 5.29 -2.86 11.33
N ASP A 39 4.34 -3.68 10.87
CA ASP A 39 3.88 -4.89 11.57
C ASP A 39 4.81 -6.10 11.29
N PRO A 40 5.51 -6.64 12.30
CA PRO A 40 6.40 -7.79 12.13
C PRO A 40 5.73 -9.05 11.57
N GLN A 41 4.42 -9.22 11.78
CA GLN A 41 3.68 -10.38 11.28
C GLN A 41 3.37 -10.27 9.78
N ARG A 42 3.42 -9.05 9.22
CA ARG A 42 2.93 -8.74 7.87
C ARG A 42 3.99 -8.09 6.97
N VAL A 43 5.12 -7.68 7.53
CA VAL A 43 6.22 -7.01 6.81
C VAL A 43 6.73 -7.80 5.60
N THR A 44 6.62 -9.12 5.65
CA THR A 44 7.02 -10.05 4.57
C THR A 44 6.04 -10.10 3.41
N ILE A 45 4.81 -9.61 3.59
CA ILE A 45 3.79 -9.59 2.54
C ILE A 45 4.15 -8.49 1.54
N PRO A 46 4.30 -8.80 0.25
CA PRO A 46 4.59 -7.79 -0.76
C PRO A 46 3.40 -6.84 -0.95
N VAL A 47 3.69 -5.54 -1.06
CA VAL A 47 2.70 -4.47 -1.29
C VAL A 47 2.99 -3.76 -2.61
N LEU A 48 2.04 -3.83 -3.53
CA LEU A 48 2.07 -3.17 -4.83
C LEU A 48 1.11 -1.97 -4.82
N LEU A 49 1.65 -0.77 -5.03
CA LEU A 49 0.86 0.45 -5.13
C LEU A 49 0.50 0.76 -6.59
N LEU A 50 -0.79 0.89 -6.88
CA LEU A 50 -1.31 1.31 -8.18
C LEU A 50 -1.75 2.77 -8.10
N THR A 51 -1.45 3.59 -9.10
CA THR A 51 -1.82 5.02 -9.03
C THR A 51 -1.84 5.73 -10.38
N ASN A 52 -2.52 6.87 -10.45
CA ASN A 52 -2.39 7.85 -11.54
C ASN A 52 -1.27 8.87 -11.26
N LEU A 53 -0.65 8.82 -10.09
CA LEU A 53 0.35 9.78 -9.64
C LEU A 53 1.71 9.43 -10.25
N ALA A 54 2.05 10.09 -11.36
CA ALA A 54 3.32 9.95 -12.05
C ALA A 54 4.39 10.96 -11.61
N GLU A 55 4.06 11.87 -10.69
CA GLU A 55 5.03 12.88 -10.25
C GLU A 55 6.17 12.26 -9.42
N PRO A 56 7.43 12.71 -9.60
CA PRO A 56 8.58 12.18 -8.85
C PRO A 56 8.46 12.28 -7.32
N SER A 57 7.73 13.27 -6.82
CA SER A 57 7.42 13.47 -5.40
C SER A 57 6.66 12.29 -4.80
N HIS A 58 5.79 11.64 -5.57
CA HIS A 58 5.01 10.47 -5.14
C HIS A 58 5.84 9.18 -5.13
N LEU A 59 6.85 9.09 -6.01
CA LEU A 59 7.80 7.98 -5.99
C LEU A 59 8.63 7.99 -4.68
N ILE A 60 9.09 9.17 -4.25
CA ILE A 60 9.83 9.32 -2.99
C ILE A 60 8.98 8.84 -1.81
N LYS A 61 7.70 9.27 -1.73
CA LYS A 61 6.77 8.81 -0.69
C LYS A 61 6.52 7.29 -0.73
N GLY A 62 6.45 6.71 -1.93
CA GLY A 62 6.32 5.26 -2.08
C GLY A 62 7.52 4.48 -1.55
N LEU A 63 8.73 4.99 -1.81
CA LEU A 63 9.96 4.42 -1.26
C LEU A 63 10.02 4.55 0.27
N GLU A 64 9.63 5.71 0.81
CA GLU A 64 9.55 5.93 2.27
C GLU A 64 8.51 5.01 2.94
N ALA A 65 7.41 4.70 2.26
CA ALA A 65 6.38 3.76 2.72
C ALA A 65 6.83 2.28 2.64
N ARG A 66 8.03 2.00 2.10
CA ARG A 66 8.61 0.66 1.92
C ARG A 66 7.75 -0.26 1.05
N ALA A 67 7.10 0.30 0.03
CA ALA A 67 6.38 -0.48 -0.96
C ALA A 67 7.35 -1.32 -1.81
N ASP A 68 6.95 -2.55 -2.16
CA ASP A 68 7.78 -3.46 -2.96
C ASP A 68 7.67 -3.18 -4.46
N GLY A 69 6.61 -2.48 -4.87
CA GLY A 69 6.40 -2.09 -6.26
C GLY A 69 5.45 -0.92 -6.41
N TYR A 70 5.56 -0.26 -7.56
CA TYR A 70 4.77 0.90 -7.93
C TYR A 70 4.41 0.82 -9.41
N VAL A 71 3.13 0.96 -9.76
CA VAL A 71 2.65 0.93 -11.16
C VAL A 71 1.76 2.13 -11.43
N THR A 72 2.10 2.90 -12.47
CA THR A 72 1.31 4.02 -12.97
C THR A 72 0.29 3.57 -14.01
N LYS A 73 -0.96 4.00 -13.88
CA LYS A 73 -2.04 3.86 -14.88
C LYS A 73 -1.89 4.95 -15.98
N PRO A 74 -2.41 4.81 -17.23
CA PRO A 74 -3.13 3.65 -17.77
C PRO A 74 -2.16 2.68 -18.45
N PHE A 75 -2.46 1.40 -18.31
CA PHE A 75 -1.82 0.29 -19.00
C PHE A 75 -2.79 -0.30 -20.02
#